data_AF-A0A7Y8H8R4-F1
#
_entry.id   AF-A0A7Y8H8R4-F1
#
_cell.length_a   1.000
_cell.length_b   1.000
_cell.length_c   1.000
_cell.angle_alpha   90.00
_cell.angle_beta   90.00
_cell.angle_gamma   90.00
#
_symmetry.space_group_name_H-M   'P 1'
#
loop_
_entity.id
_entity.type
_entity.pdbx_description
1 polymer ?
#
loop_
_entity_poly.entity_id
_entity_poly.type
_entity_poly.pdbx_seq_one_letter_code
_entity_poly.pdbx_strand_id
1 'polypeptide(L)'
;MKKKLLFFAISISLLLFIVYGLCSVYSTEGPVAPKEVKPVKEIKPENKIGIAHSEIFGELERPQVIFDHQKHVETLKKEKQGCDACHPLDEWKDFIFDFPKKVKEKDKESVMNAYHDECIGCHKKRYKEDKEKTGPVTCGDCHKEEYELIAVKHPVIEFDFAYHDNHVKKLKEKIGKDDCSLCHHTYDIEEEDEALALAYEKGTEESCYYCHDLEKKRGPKLTAITRVAAKKGLDVQRASHLQCLNCHLKYEKELEQKKGRKKEEKAGPTECAKCHTGKYKTIAELEKIPRPDRGQKEIPFINIEDAKMKGVAFDHKFHEKSHKTCRGCHHETLNACRECHTLTGSFDGKWVNIANAYHDVLSEKSCAGCHSIKKSQRDCSGCHAFLPIMDIQTKGPMKETCDICHTGKRELLPGAKLSIAGLDTEKVKKEVIVKILEREYEPSKFPHLKIIDRLVKTSNDSKLGSYFHRRLETLCDGCHHQSRAEAEVEKDSPPYCRNCHSITFDTQNRNRPKLVAAYHIQCLGCHVHMELEKGRKCEECHKKKAVWQAYPLEPKRFSLR
;
A
#
# COMPACT_ATOMS: atom_id res chain seq x y z
N MET A 1 -21.68 37.15 -54.06
CA MET A 1 -22.31 35.85 -53.76
C MET A 1 -21.41 34.86 -53.03
N LYS A 2 -20.13 34.66 -53.42
CA LYS A 2 -19.23 33.66 -52.81
C LYS A 2 -18.97 33.80 -51.29
N LYS A 3 -18.82 35.02 -50.75
CA LYS A 3 -18.64 35.23 -49.29
C LYS A 3 -19.89 34.88 -48.47
N LYS A 4 -21.10 35.14 -48.99
CA LYS A 4 -22.35 34.78 -48.31
C LYS A 4 -22.55 33.27 -48.28
N LEU A 5 -22.18 32.55 -49.34
CA LEU A 5 -22.15 31.08 -49.34
C LEU A 5 -21.14 30.51 -48.34
N LEU A 6 -19.95 31.12 -48.24
CA LEU A 6 -18.93 30.67 -47.29
C LEU A 6 -19.38 30.85 -45.83
N PHE A 7 -19.97 32.02 -45.49
CA PHE A 7 -20.53 32.25 -44.16
C PHE A 7 -21.69 31.30 -43.86
N PHE A 8 -22.55 31.02 -44.86
CA PHE A 8 -23.63 30.06 -44.71
C PHE A 8 -23.12 28.63 -44.46
N ALA A 9 -22.07 28.21 -45.17
CA ALA A 9 -21.43 26.91 -44.96
C ALA A 9 -20.77 26.80 -43.58
N ILE A 10 -20.06 27.84 -43.13
CA ILE A 10 -19.43 27.88 -41.80
C ILE A 10 -20.50 27.84 -40.69
N SER A 11 -21.59 28.60 -40.83
CA SER A 11 -22.70 28.58 -39.88
C SER A 11 -23.38 27.21 -39.81
N ILE A 12 -23.53 26.51 -40.95
CA ILE A 12 -24.07 25.14 -40.96
C ILE A 12 -23.11 24.17 -40.28
N SER A 13 -21.79 24.25 -40.53
CA SER A 13 -20.81 23.40 -39.85
C SER A 13 -20.77 23.62 -38.34
N LEU A 14 -20.86 24.87 -37.89
CA LEU A 14 -20.96 25.19 -36.46
C LEU A 14 -22.25 24.67 -35.85
N LEU A 15 -23.38 24.79 -36.56
CA LEU A 15 -24.66 24.26 -36.09
C LEU A 15 -24.61 22.72 -35.99
N LEU A 16 -24.00 22.04 -36.97
CA LEU A 16 -23.81 20.59 -36.93
C LEU A 16 -22.89 20.16 -35.77
N PHE A 17 -21.84 20.94 -35.48
CA PHE A 17 -20.96 20.68 -34.33
C PHE A 17 -21.69 20.86 -33.00
N ILE A 18 -22.53 21.89 -32.87
CA ILE A 18 -23.34 22.15 -31.67
C ILE A 18 -24.41 21.09 -31.51
N VAL A 19 -25.09 20.68 -32.59
CA VAL A 19 -26.09 19.61 -32.56
C VAL A 19 -25.44 18.27 -32.25
N TYR A 20 -24.27 17.96 -32.82
CA TYR A 20 -23.53 16.74 -32.49
C TYR A 20 -23.00 16.75 -31.06
N GLY A 21 -22.52 17.89 -30.57
CA GLY A 21 -22.12 18.08 -29.17
C GLY A 21 -23.30 17.93 -28.21
N LEU A 22 -24.45 18.51 -28.52
CA LEU A 22 -25.68 18.36 -27.74
C LEU A 22 -26.21 16.92 -27.82
N CYS A 23 -26.19 16.27 -28.98
CA CYS A 23 -26.50 14.84 -29.10
C CYS A 23 -25.49 13.98 -28.34
N SER A 24 -24.22 14.34 -28.25
CA SER A 24 -23.25 13.58 -27.43
C SER A 24 -23.47 13.77 -25.92
N VAL A 25 -24.00 14.91 -25.49
CA VAL A 25 -24.29 15.20 -24.07
C VAL A 25 -25.69 14.72 -23.66
N TYR A 26 -26.65 14.69 -24.59
CA TYR A 26 -28.05 14.35 -24.37
C TYR A 26 -28.52 13.06 -25.08
N SER A 27 -27.65 12.34 -25.81
CA SER A 27 -27.97 10.98 -26.27
C SER A 27 -28.20 10.14 -25.03
N THR A 28 -29.46 9.79 -24.83
CA THR A 28 -29.93 8.75 -23.94
C THR A 28 -29.65 7.35 -24.51
N GLU A 29 -28.60 7.20 -25.32
CA GLU A 29 -27.84 5.96 -25.28
C GLU A 29 -27.22 5.94 -23.88
N GLY A 30 -28.01 5.44 -22.93
CA GLY A 30 -27.52 5.19 -21.58
C GLY A 30 -26.19 4.45 -21.67
N PRO A 31 -25.31 4.58 -20.65
CA PRO A 31 -24.05 3.86 -20.64
C PRO A 31 -24.34 2.44 -21.09
N VAL A 32 -23.72 2.00 -22.20
CA VAL A 32 -23.81 0.61 -22.69
C VAL A 32 -23.79 -0.23 -21.43
N ALA A 33 -24.91 -0.89 -21.12
CA ALA A 33 -25.06 -1.60 -19.88
C ALA A 33 -23.78 -2.41 -19.74
N PRO A 34 -22.93 -2.16 -18.72
CA PRO A 34 -21.65 -2.82 -18.64
C PRO A 34 -21.98 -4.29 -18.76
N LYS A 35 -21.41 -4.97 -19.78
CA LYS A 35 -21.60 -6.41 -20.00
C LYS A 35 -21.63 -7.03 -18.62
N GLU A 36 -22.73 -7.70 -18.24
CA GLU A 36 -22.85 -8.30 -16.91
C GLU A 36 -21.57 -9.10 -16.66
N VAL A 37 -20.68 -8.53 -15.84
CA VAL A 37 -19.42 -9.18 -15.51
C VAL A 37 -19.82 -10.24 -14.53
N LYS A 38 -20.06 -11.46 -15.02
CA LYS A 38 -20.28 -12.63 -14.17
C LYS A 38 -19.18 -12.62 -13.11
N PRO A 39 -19.52 -12.58 -11.80
CA PRO A 39 -18.54 -12.38 -10.76
C PRO A 39 -17.56 -13.55 -10.76
N VAL A 40 -16.28 -13.25 -11.02
CA VAL A 40 -15.20 -14.24 -10.95
C VAL A 40 -14.98 -14.63 -9.49
N LYS A 41 -15.10 -15.91 -9.18
CA LYS A 41 -14.85 -16.48 -7.87
C LYS A 41 -13.35 -16.74 -7.71
N GLU A 42 -12.67 -15.90 -6.94
CA GLU A 42 -11.29 -16.19 -6.52
C GLU A 42 -11.30 -17.38 -5.54
N ILE A 43 -10.49 -18.40 -5.83
CA ILE A 43 -10.31 -19.55 -4.93
C ILE A 43 -8.94 -19.48 -4.26
N LYS A 44 -8.82 -20.03 -3.05
CA LYS A 44 -7.51 -20.30 -2.45
C LYS A 44 -6.89 -21.45 -3.25
N PRO A 45 -5.81 -21.21 -4.01
CA PRO A 45 -5.37 -22.17 -5.02
C PRO A 45 -4.63 -23.36 -4.41
N GLU A 46 -4.11 -23.22 -3.19
CA GLU A 46 -3.20 -24.20 -2.55
C GLU A 46 -2.02 -24.53 -3.49
N ASN A 47 -2.05 -25.67 -4.18
CA ASN A 47 -1.05 -26.07 -5.18
C ASN A 47 -1.65 -26.20 -6.60
N LYS A 48 -2.80 -25.57 -6.84
CA LYS A 48 -3.49 -25.60 -8.13
C LYS A 48 -3.07 -24.41 -8.98
N ILE A 49 -2.94 -24.64 -10.29
CA ILE A 49 -2.56 -23.66 -11.29
C ILE A 49 -3.71 -23.53 -12.29
N GLY A 50 -4.11 -22.30 -12.61
CA GLY A 50 -5.03 -22.03 -13.70
C GLY A 50 -4.25 -21.95 -15.01
N ILE A 51 -4.51 -22.88 -15.93
CA ILE A 51 -3.94 -22.91 -17.28
C ILE A 51 -4.99 -22.31 -18.21
N ALA A 52 -4.84 -21.00 -18.45
CA ALA A 52 -5.72 -20.22 -19.30
C ALA A 52 -4.98 -19.65 -20.53
N HIS A 53 -3.76 -19.13 -20.33
CA HIS A 53 -2.96 -18.48 -21.36
C HIS A 53 -3.75 -17.46 -22.21
N SER A 54 -4.55 -16.62 -21.55
CA SER A 54 -5.40 -15.62 -22.21
C SER A 54 -4.61 -14.63 -23.06
N GLU A 55 -3.31 -14.46 -22.79
CA GLU A 55 -2.38 -13.71 -23.61
C GLU A 55 -2.12 -14.34 -25.00
N ILE A 56 -2.33 -15.65 -25.14
CA ILE A 56 -2.23 -16.40 -26.40
C ILE A 56 -3.63 -16.62 -26.99
N PHE A 57 -4.57 -17.12 -26.17
CA PHE A 57 -5.88 -17.57 -26.66
C PHE A 57 -6.92 -16.45 -26.78
N GLY A 58 -6.76 -15.34 -26.07
CA GLY A 58 -7.78 -14.29 -25.98
C GLY A 58 -9.00 -14.78 -25.20
N GLU A 59 -10.19 -14.60 -25.76
CA GLU A 59 -11.42 -15.18 -25.21
C GLU A 59 -11.39 -16.71 -25.35
N LEU A 60 -11.56 -17.41 -24.23
CA LEU A 60 -11.42 -18.86 -24.20
C LEU A 60 -12.67 -19.55 -24.76
N GLU A 61 -12.47 -20.47 -25.70
CA GLU A 61 -13.57 -21.31 -26.26
C GLU A 61 -14.09 -22.35 -25.26
N ARG A 62 -13.28 -22.67 -24.24
CA ARG A 62 -13.59 -23.61 -23.17
C ARG A 62 -13.11 -23.06 -21.84
N PRO A 63 -13.70 -23.47 -20.71
CA PRO A 63 -13.18 -23.12 -19.39
C PRO A 63 -11.68 -23.42 -19.26
N GLN A 64 -10.97 -22.62 -18.47
CA GLN A 64 -9.57 -22.88 -18.17
C GLN A 64 -9.38 -24.26 -17.51
N VAL A 65 -8.18 -24.83 -17.62
CA VAL A 65 -7.83 -26.06 -16.90
C VAL A 65 -7.30 -25.71 -15.53
N ILE A 66 -7.86 -26.30 -14.48
CA ILE A 66 -7.33 -26.19 -13.12
C ILE A 66 -6.44 -27.41 -12.85
N PHE A 67 -5.13 -27.18 -12.87
CA PHE A 67 -4.11 -28.22 -12.73
C PHE A 67 -3.62 -28.33 -11.28
N ASP A 68 -3.80 -29.49 -10.64
CA ASP A 68 -3.27 -29.75 -9.30
C ASP A 68 -1.79 -30.18 -9.36
N HIS A 69 -0.88 -29.21 -9.21
CA HIS A 69 0.55 -29.42 -9.38
C HIS A 69 1.12 -30.40 -8.34
N GLN A 70 0.72 -30.27 -7.07
CA GLN A 70 1.23 -31.14 -6.01
C GLN A 70 0.81 -32.59 -6.19
N LYS A 71 -0.44 -32.84 -6.61
CA LYS A 71 -0.90 -34.21 -6.92
C LYS A 71 -0.04 -34.87 -8.00
N HIS A 72 0.36 -34.12 -9.02
CA HIS A 72 1.23 -34.63 -10.07
C HIS A 72 2.65 -34.91 -9.55
N VAL A 73 3.23 -33.97 -8.80
CA VAL A 73 4.56 -34.12 -8.19
C VAL A 73 4.62 -35.35 -7.29
N GLU A 74 3.64 -35.55 -6.40
CA GLU A 74 3.59 -36.71 -5.50
C GLU A 74 3.46 -38.04 -6.24
N THR A 75 2.68 -38.07 -7.32
CA THR A 75 2.51 -39.26 -8.16
C THR A 75 3.82 -39.61 -8.88
N LEU A 76 4.44 -38.63 -9.53
CA LEU A 76 5.72 -38.81 -10.23
C LEU A 76 6.85 -39.24 -9.27
N LYS A 77 6.91 -38.66 -8.07
CA LYS A 77 7.89 -39.03 -7.05
C LYS A 77 7.76 -40.50 -6.62
N LYS A 78 6.54 -41.01 -6.46
CA LYS A 78 6.29 -42.45 -6.16
C LYS A 78 6.78 -43.36 -7.28
N GLU A 79 6.74 -42.88 -8.51
CA GLU A 79 7.24 -43.57 -9.72
C GLU A 79 8.74 -43.35 -9.96
N LYS A 80 9.45 -42.70 -9.02
CA LYS A 80 10.87 -42.33 -9.14
C LYS A 80 11.19 -41.44 -10.35
N GLN A 81 10.21 -40.66 -10.80
CA GLN A 81 10.39 -39.63 -11.83
C GLN A 81 10.61 -38.26 -11.18
N GLY A 82 11.45 -37.43 -11.81
CA GLY A 82 11.77 -36.08 -11.36
C GLY A 82 10.94 -35.00 -12.06
N CYS A 83 11.27 -33.74 -11.78
CA CYS A 83 10.63 -32.58 -12.41
C CYS A 83 10.85 -32.53 -13.93
N ASP A 84 11.90 -33.20 -14.44
CA ASP A 84 12.24 -33.34 -15.86
C ASP A 84 11.21 -34.14 -16.67
N ALA A 85 10.30 -34.85 -15.97
CA ALA A 85 9.13 -35.47 -16.59
C ALA A 85 8.26 -34.44 -17.32
N CYS A 86 8.16 -33.21 -16.81
CA CYS A 86 7.30 -32.14 -17.36
C CYS A 86 8.05 -30.84 -17.68
N HIS A 87 9.20 -30.58 -17.08
CA HIS A 87 9.94 -29.33 -17.26
C HIS A 87 11.26 -29.56 -18.01
N PRO A 88 11.60 -28.72 -19.00
CA PRO A 88 12.89 -28.83 -19.67
C PRO A 88 14.04 -28.37 -18.75
N LEU A 89 15.23 -28.87 -19.03
CA LEU A 89 16.48 -28.42 -18.42
C LEU A 89 17.19 -27.46 -19.37
N ASP A 90 17.84 -26.44 -18.82
CA ASP A 90 18.75 -25.57 -19.56
C ASP A 90 20.15 -26.20 -19.73
N GLU A 91 21.07 -25.44 -20.34
CA GLU A 91 22.46 -25.86 -20.56
C GLU A 91 23.24 -26.10 -19.25
N TRP A 92 22.83 -25.46 -18.15
CA TRP A 92 23.43 -25.57 -16.81
C TRP A 92 22.81 -26.70 -15.98
N LYS A 93 21.86 -27.45 -16.55
CA LYS A 93 21.05 -28.49 -15.89
C LYS A 93 20.13 -27.93 -14.81
N ASP A 94 19.71 -26.69 -14.97
CA ASP A 94 18.68 -26.05 -14.16
C ASP A 94 17.31 -26.22 -14.82
N PHE A 95 16.27 -26.33 -14.00
CA PHE A 95 14.91 -26.45 -14.52
C PHE A 95 14.44 -25.11 -15.05
N ILE A 96 13.91 -25.15 -16.27
CA ILE A 96 13.04 -24.11 -16.81
C ILE A 96 11.62 -24.55 -16.47
N PHE A 97 10.91 -23.80 -15.63
CA PHE A 97 9.56 -24.16 -15.17
C PHE A 97 8.45 -23.90 -16.20
N ASP A 98 8.78 -24.08 -17.49
CA ASP A 98 7.84 -24.00 -18.60
C ASP A 98 7.21 -25.37 -18.82
N PHE A 99 5.96 -25.35 -19.26
CA PHE A 99 5.23 -26.51 -19.73
C PHE A 99 4.29 -26.02 -20.84
N PRO A 100 4.14 -26.75 -21.98
CA PRO A 100 4.78 -28.02 -22.35
C PRO A 100 6.27 -27.88 -22.66
N LYS A 101 7.03 -29.00 -22.67
CA LYS A 101 8.49 -28.98 -22.90
C LYS A 101 8.87 -28.53 -24.30
N LYS A 102 8.00 -28.76 -25.28
CA LYS A 102 8.24 -28.45 -26.68
C LYS A 102 6.99 -27.84 -27.29
N VAL A 103 7.15 -26.63 -27.81
CA VAL A 103 6.12 -25.93 -28.57
C VAL A 103 6.75 -25.55 -29.90
N LYS A 104 6.12 -25.95 -31.03
CA LYS A 104 6.66 -25.70 -32.38
C LYS A 104 6.66 -24.21 -32.71
N GLU A 105 5.53 -23.56 -32.47
CA GLU A 105 5.27 -22.15 -32.79
C GLU A 105 4.41 -21.53 -31.67
N LYS A 106 4.46 -20.21 -31.52
CA LYS A 106 3.74 -19.48 -30.44
C LYS A 106 2.29 -19.12 -30.79
N ASP A 107 1.74 -19.71 -31.86
CA ASP A 107 0.34 -19.51 -32.24
C ASP A 107 -0.61 -20.37 -31.38
N LYS A 108 -1.91 -20.03 -31.43
CA LYS A 108 -2.94 -20.69 -30.62
C LYS A 108 -2.99 -22.20 -30.85
N GLU A 109 -2.92 -22.65 -32.11
CA GLU A 109 -3.09 -24.06 -32.46
C GLU A 109 -1.89 -24.87 -31.98
N SER A 110 -0.67 -24.39 -32.24
CA SER A 110 0.56 -25.07 -31.81
C SER A 110 0.66 -25.20 -30.30
N VAL A 111 0.32 -24.14 -29.56
CA VAL A 111 0.34 -24.16 -28.09
C VAL A 111 -0.72 -25.12 -27.55
N MET A 112 -1.96 -25.01 -28.02
CA MET A 112 -3.05 -25.91 -27.63
C MET A 112 -2.69 -27.37 -27.88
N ASN A 113 -2.20 -27.70 -29.07
CA ASN A 113 -1.82 -29.06 -29.44
C ASN A 113 -0.68 -29.58 -28.56
N ALA A 114 0.32 -28.74 -28.23
CA ALA A 114 1.39 -29.13 -27.33
C ALA A 114 0.87 -29.49 -25.91
N TYR A 115 -0.08 -28.71 -25.36
CA TYR A 115 -0.72 -29.04 -24.08
C TYR A 115 -1.48 -30.37 -24.17
N HIS A 116 -2.29 -30.55 -25.20
CA HIS A 116 -3.06 -31.78 -25.38
C HIS A 116 -2.16 -33.00 -25.55
N ASP A 117 -1.13 -32.91 -26.40
CA ASP A 117 -0.22 -34.02 -26.68
C ASP A 117 0.54 -34.46 -25.44
N GLU A 118 1.10 -33.52 -24.66
CA GLU A 118 1.90 -33.86 -23.49
C GLU A 118 1.04 -34.33 -22.31
N CYS A 119 -0.08 -33.65 -22.02
CA CYS A 119 -1.00 -34.05 -20.94
C CYS A 119 -1.70 -35.39 -21.26
N ILE A 120 -2.41 -35.45 -22.39
CA ILE A 120 -3.23 -36.61 -22.75
C ILE A 120 -2.33 -37.80 -23.12
N GLY A 121 -1.15 -37.57 -23.69
CA GLY A 121 -0.17 -38.62 -23.96
C GLY A 121 0.24 -39.38 -22.70
N CYS A 122 0.61 -38.65 -21.64
CA CYS A 122 0.94 -39.23 -20.34
C CYS A 122 -0.26 -39.98 -19.74
N HIS A 123 -1.44 -39.37 -19.73
CA HIS A 123 -2.65 -39.98 -19.18
C HIS A 123 -3.10 -41.24 -19.94
N LYS A 124 -3.02 -41.25 -21.28
CA LYS A 124 -3.31 -42.43 -22.10
C LYS A 124 -2.35 -43.58 -21.83
N LYS A 125 -1.06 -43.27 -21.62
CA LYS A 125 -0.07 -44.30 -21.27
C LYS A 125 -0.41 -44.92 -19.90
N ARG A 126 -0.66 -44.10 -18.89
CA ARG A 126 -1.04 -44.57 -17.54
C ARG A 126 -2.35 -45.33 -17.51
N TYR A 127 -3.34 -44.91 -18.30
CA TYR A 127 -4.62 -45.62 -18.40
C TYR A 127 -4.47 -47.08 -18.88
N LYS A 128 -3.45 -47.36 -19.72
CA LYS A 128 -3.14 -48.73 -20.16
C LYS A 128 -2.47 -49.56 -19.06
N GLU A 129 -1.79 -48.93 -18.11
CA GLU A 129 -1.07 -49.58 -17.01
C GLU A 129 -1.98 -49.80 -15.80
N ASP A 130 -2.72 -48.77 -15.37
CA ASP A 130 -3.67 -48.81 -14.25
C ASP A 130 -4.82 -47.81 -14.50
N LYS A 131 -6.02 -48.33 -14.81
CA LYS A 131 -7.19 -47.52 -15.15
C LYS A 131 -7.64 -46.59 -14.02
N GLU A 132 -7.36 -46.96 -12.77
CA GLU A 132 -7.77 -46.22 -11.57
C GLU A 132 -6.75 -45.12 -11.18
N LYS A 133 -5.57 -45.10 -11.79
CA LYS A 133 -4.48 -44.16 -11.47
C LYS A 133 -4.00 -43.37 -12.68
N THR A 134 -4.95 -42.77 -13.40
CA THR A 134 -4.65 -41.84 -14.48
C THR A 134 -5.38 -40.50 -14.33
N GLY A 135 -4.97 -39.54 -15.15
CA GLY A 135 -5.68 -38.28 -15.32
C GLY A 135 -6.70 -38.32 -16.46
N PRO A 136 -7.43 -37.22 -16.66
CA PRO A 136 -8.47 -37.09 -17.68
C PRO A 136 -7.93 -37.22 -19.11
N VAL A 137 -8.71 -37.84 -19.99
CA VAL A 137 -8.42 -37.97 -21.43
C VAL A 137 -9.54 -37.39 -22.32
N THR A 138 -10.58 -36.81 -21.72
CA THR A 138 -11.71 -36.18 -22.43
C THR A 138 -11.74 -34.68 -22.15
N CYS A 139 -12.38 -33.91 -23.04
CA CYS A 139 -12.42 -32.45 -22.95
C CYS A 139 -13.05 -31.97 -21.64
N GLY A 140 -14.22 -32.51 -21.29
CA GLY A 140 -15.02 -32.05 -20.15
C GLY A 140 -14.41 -32.37 -18.79
N ASP A 141 -13.51 -33.35 -18.72
CA ASP A 141 -12.85 -33.70 -17.46
C ASP A 141 -11.66 -32.75 -17.13
N CYS A 142 -11.06 -32.12 -18.15
CA CYS A 142 -10.04 -31.07 -18.01
C CYS A 142 -10.67 -29.66 -17.96
N HIS A 143 -11.50 -29.35 -18.96
CA HIS A 143 -12.14 -28.06 -19.17
C HIS A 143 -13.54 -28.05 -18.56
N LYS A 144 -13.63 -28.20 -17.24
CA LYS A 144 -14.92 -28.30 -16.55
C LYS A 144 -15.66 -26.96 -16.56
N GLU A 145 -16.97 -27.01 -16.82
CA GLU A 145 -17.85 -25.82 -16.82
C GLU A 145 -17.76 -25.02 -15.51
N GLU A 146 -17.61 -25.71 -14.37
CA GLU A 146 -17.42 -25.09 -13.05
C GLU A 146 -16.17 -24.18 -12.97
N TYR A 147 -15.22 -24.27 -13.90
CA TYR A 147 -14.00 -23.46 -13.93
C TYR A 147 -14.11 -22.19 -14.78
N GLU A 148 -15.23 -21.97 -15.50
CA GLU A 148 -15.45 -20.80 -16.36
C GLU A 148 -15.28 -19.49 -15.58
N LEU A 149 -15.77 -19.45 -14.35
CA LEU A 149 -15.80 -18.26 -13.50
C LEU A 149 -14.82 -18.32 -12.33
N ILE A 150 -13.79 -19.17 -12.39
CA ILE A 150 -12.80 -19.28 -11.32
C ILE A 150 -11.55 -18.44 -11.67
N ALA A 151 -10.99 -17.72 -10.71
CA ALA A 151 -9.64 -17.19 -10.83
C ALA A 151 -8.71 -17.84 -9.80
N VAL A 152 -7.61 -18.40 -10.29
CA VAL A 152 -6.55 -18.99 -9.46
C VAL A 152 -5.52 -17.93 -9.15
N LYS A 153 -5.64 -17.30 -7.99
CA LYS A 153 -4.73 -16.22 -7.57
C LYS A 153 -3.94 -16.64 -6.33
N HIS A 154 -2.63 -16.75 -6.48
CA HIS A 154 -1.75 -17.06 -5.36
C HIS A 154 -1.47 -15.80 -4.52
N PRO A 155 -1.46 -15.90 -3.18
CA PRO A 155 -0.92 -14.84 -2.35
C PRO A 155 0.51 -14.51 -2.75
N VAL A 156 0.87 -13.23 -2.81
CA VAL A 156 2.25 -12.83 -3.12
C VAL A 156 3.22 -13.32 -2.06
N ILE A 157 4.48 -13.55 -2.44
CA ILE A 157 5.55 -13.79 -1.47
C ILE A 157 6.06 -12.42 -1.03
N GLU A 158 5.90 -12.09 0.26
CA GLU A 158 6.54 -10.91 0.83
C GLU A 158 7.92 -11.31 1.34
N PHE A 159 8.97 -11.01 0.55
CA PHE A 159 10.36 -11.21 0.96
C PHE A 159 10.78 -10.13 1.98
N ASP A 160 10.21 -10.24 3.18
CA ASP A 160 10.46 -9.34 4.31
C ASP A 160 11.87 -9.54 4.89
N PHE A 161 12.24 -8.66 5.82
CA PHE A 161 13.56 -8.73 6.46
C PHE A 161 13.84 -10.04 7.20
N ALA A 162 12.82 -10.75 7.71
CA ALA A 162 13.02 -12.05 8.37
C ALA A 162 13.28 -13.16 7.36
N TYR A 163 12.56 -13.17 6.24
CA TYR A 163 12.86 -14.08 5.13
C TYR A 163 14.28 -13.85 4.61
N HIS A 164 14.66 -12.59 4.38
CA HIS A 164 16.01 -12.25 3.93
C HIS A 164 17.10 -12.68 4.92
N ASP A 165 16.97 -12.31 6.20
CA ASP A 165 17.91 -12.67 7.27
C ASP A 165 18.08 -14.20 7.41
N ASN A 166 16.99 -14.96 7.28
CA ASN A 166 17.05 -16.42 7.29
C ASN A 166 17.88 -16.97 6.12
N HIS A 167 17.73 -16.42 4.90
CA HIS A 167 18.55 -16.83 3.76
C HIS A 167 20.02 -16.51 3.98
N VAL A 168 20.34 -15.29 4.43
CA VAL A 168 21.72 -14.87 4.72
C VAL A 168 22.36 -15.83 5.73
N LYS A 169 21.68 -16.12 6.84
CA LYS A 169 22.19 -17.03 7.88
C LYS A 169 22.39 -18.45 7.35
N LYS A 170 21.40 -19.00 6.64
CA LYS A 170 21.46 -20.39 6.14
C LYS A 170 22.50 -20.56 5.05
N LEU A 171 22.66 -19.58 4.18
CA LEU A 171 23.72 -19.58 3.18
C LEU A 171 25.09 -19.45 3.85
N LYS A 172 25.28 -18.52 4.79
CA LYS A 172 26.52 -18.39 5.56
C LYS A 172 26.91 -19.70 6.27
N GLU A 173 25.94 -20.36 6.92
CA GLU A 173 26.15 -21.68 7.54
C GLU A 173 26.62 -22.73 6.52
N LYS A 174 26.09 -22.68 5.30
CA LYS A 174 26.42 -23.63 4.22
C LYS A 174 27.78 -23.36 3.57
N ILE A 175 28.11 -22.11 3.27
CA ILE A 175 29.31 -21.73 2.49
C ILE A 175 30.46 -21.18 3.34
N GLY A 176 30.25 -20.95 4.63
CA GLY A 176 31.27 -20.51 5.59
C GLY A 176 31.61 -19.01 5.54
N LYS A 177 30.99 -18.23 4.65
CA LYS A 177 31.18 -16.78 4.50
C LYS A 177 29.87 -16.09 4.12
N ASP A 178 29.80 -14.77 4.30
CA ASP A 178 28.72 -13.98 3.72
C ASP A 178 28.99 -13.80 2.23
N ASP A 179 28.01 -14.10 1.38
CA ASP A 179 28.16 -13.98 -0.07
C ASP A 179 26.83 -13.60 -0.73
N CYS A 180 26.68 -12.31 -1.03
CA CYS A 180 25.48 -11.75 -1.65
C CYS A 180 25.40 -12.09 -3.14
N SER A 181 26.52 -12.48 -3.77
CA SER A 181 26.59 -12.77 -5.21
C SER A 181 25.83 -14.04 -5.60
N LEU A 182 25.41 -14.84 -4.61
CA LEU A 182 24.59 -16.03 -4.85
C LEU A 182 23.17 -15.70 -5.35
N CYS A 183 22.73 -14.45 -5.18
CA CYS A 183 21.36 -14.03 -5.55
C CYS A 183 21.31 -12.66 -6.22
N HIS A 184 22.17 -11.71 -5.81
CA HIS A 184 22.13 -10.36 -6.35
C HIS A 184 23.06 -10.21 -7.54
N HIS A 185 22.58 -9.47 -8.53
CA HIS A 185 23.32 -9.00 -9.69
C HIS A 185 22.86 -7.60 -10.05
N THR A 186 23.69 -6.88 -10.79
CA THR A 186 23.38 -5.64 -11.49
C THR A 186 23.53 -5.86 -13.00
N TYR A 187 22.97 -4.95 -13.78
CA TYR A 187 23.11 -4.97 -15.23
C TYR A 187 23.74 -3.66 -15.69
N ASP A 188 24.93 -3.75 -16.28
CA ASP A 188 25.60 -2.62 -16.92
C ASP A 188 25.01 -2.43 -18.33
N ILE A 189 24.45 -1.25 -18.57
CA ILE A 189 23.84 -0.89 -19.85
C ILE A 189 24.86 -0.42 -20.88
N GLU A 190 26.07 -0.07 -20.44
CA GLU A 190 27.15 0.40 -21.30
C GLU A 190 28.05 -0.75 -21.78
N GLU A 191 27.91 -1.95 -21.19
CA GLU A 191 28.62 -3.15 -21.62
C GLU A 191 27.91 -3.79 -22.84
N GLU A 192 28.66 -3.93 -23.93
CA GLU A 192 28.15 -4.48 -25.19
C GLU A 192 28.02 -6.01 -25.14
N ASP A 193 28.86 -6.69 -24.35
CA ASP A 193 28.77 -8.14 -24.15
C ASP A 193 27.69 -8.47 -23.10
N GLU A 194 26.53 -8.96 -23.56
CA GLU A 194 25.41 -9.36 -22.68
C GLU A 194 25.82 -10.36 -21.58
N ALA A 195 26.88 -11.16 -21.78
CA ALA A 195 27.36 -12.12 -20.77
C ALA A 195 28.20 -11.45 -19.66
N LEU A 196 28.84 -10.33 -19.96
CA LEU A 196 29.60 -9.53 -18.99
C LEU A 196 28.76 -8.42 -18.36
N ALA A 197 27.71 -7.98 -19.05
CA ALA A 197 26.80 -6.94 -18.59
C ALA A 197 26.07 -7.33 -17.29
N LEU A 198 25.81 -8.62 -17.06
CA LEU A 198 25.22 -9.11 -15.81
C LEU A 198 26.31 -9.54 -14.83
N ALA A 199 26.57 -8.72 -13.81
CA ALA A 199 27.62 -8.96 -12.83
C ALA A 199 27.16 -8.70 -11.40
N TYR A 200 27.85 -9.28 -10.42
CA TYR A 200 27.68 -8.89 -9.02
C TYR A 200 28.59 -7.71 -8.69
N GLU A 201 28.01 -6.65 -8.15
CA GLU A 201 28.75 -5.52 -7.60
C GLU A 201 28.40 -5.35 -6.12
N LYS A 202 29.41 -5.38 -5.26
CA LYS A 202 29.19 -5.30 -3.82
C LYS A 202 28.63 -3.94 -3.43
N GLY A 203 27.59 -3.94 -2.60
CA GLY A 203 26.94 -2.72 -2.16
C GLY A 203 25.93 -2.18 -3.18
N THR A 204 25.64 -2.92 -4.26
CA THR A 204 24.56 -2.59 -5.19
C THR A 204 23.31 -3.45 -5.01
N GLU A 205 23.31 -4.38 -4.04
CA GLU A 205 22.24 -5.36 -3.81
C GLU A 205 20.88 -4.68 -3.64
N GLU A 206 19.89 -5.07 -4.43
CA GLU A 206 18.57 -4.47 -4.39
C GLU A 206 17.46 -5.47 -4.72
N SER A 207 16.20 -5.03 -4.63
CA SER A 207 15.06 -5.92 -4.79
C SER A 207 14.88 -6.33 -6.25
N CYS A 208 14.60 -7.61 -6.50
CA CYS A 208 14.31 -8.13 -7.85
C CYS A 208 13.19 -7.35 -8.56
N TYR A 209 12.23 -6.82 -7.79
CA TYR A 209 11.15 -5.99 -8.31
C TYR A 209 11.63 -4.73 -9.02
N TYR A 210 12.83 -4.22 -8.76
CA TYR A 210 13.31 -3.01 -9.43
C TYR A 210 13.65 -3.24 -10.90
N CYS A 211 13.99 -4.47 -11.30
CA CYS A 211 14.33 -4.81 -12.68
C CYS A 211 13.32 -5.77 -13.34
N HIS A 212 12.63 -6.59 -12.55
CA HIS A 212 11.73 -7.65 -13.04
C HIS A 212 10.24 -7.34 -12.94
N ASP A 213 9.83 -6.23 -12.30
CA ASP A 213 8.44 -5.76 -12.38
C ASP A 213 8.25 -4.98 -13.69
N LEU A 214 7.83 -5.71 -14.73
CA LEU A 214 7.71 -5.26 -16.12
C LEU A 214 6.43 -4.47 -16.41
N GLU A 215 5.44 -4.51 -15.50
CA GLU A 215 4.18 -3.78 -15.66
C GLU A 215 4.36 -2.28 -15.40
N LYS A 216 5.37 -1.92 -14.59
CA LYS A 216 5.65 -0.52 -14.25
C LYS A 216 6.44 0.19 -15.33
N LYS A 217 5.88 1.32 -15.81
CA LYS A 217 6.62 2.31 -16.59
C LYS A 217 7.64 3.03 -15.71
N ARG A 218 8.89 3.14 -16.16
CA ARG A 218 10.01 3.74 -15.42
C ARG A 218 10.75 4.77 -16.26
N GLY A 219 11.73 5.44 -15.65
CA GLY A 219 12.65 6.33 -16.36
C GLY A 219 13.51 5.60 -17.41
N PRO A 220 14.16 6.31 -18.34
CA PRO A 220 14.97 5.75 -19.43
C PRO A 220 15.98 4.72 -18.98
N LYS A 221 16.73 5.03 -17.91
CA LYS A 221 17.79 4.14 -17.41
C LYS A 221 17.23 2.79 -16.97
N LEU A 222 16.19 2.80 -16.13
CA LEU A 222 15.55 1.56 -15.67
C LEU A 222 14.78 0.87 -16.80
N THR A 223 14.27 1.61 -17.78
CA THR A 223 13.60 1.05 -18.95
C THR A 223 14.58 0.30 -19.86
N ALA A 224 15.82 0.77 -19.99
CA ALA A 224 16.87 0.02 -20.69
C ALA A 224 17.11 -1.34 -20.02
N ILE A 225 17.25 -1.36 -18.70
CA ILE A 225 17.44 -2.60 -17.92
C ILE A 225 16.21 -3.52 -18.02
N THR A 226 15.00 -3.00 -17.79
CA THR A 226 13.78 -3.82 -17.80
C THR A 226 13.46 -4.35 -19.20
N ARG A 227 13.91 -3.68 -20.27
CA ARG A 227 13.78 -4.18 -21.65
C ARG A 227 14.60 -5.46 -21.86
N VAL A 228 15.77 -5.59 -21.23
CA VAL A 228 16.59 -6.80 -21.29
C VAL A 228 15.87 -7.95 -20.59
N ALA A 229 15.34 -7.71 -19.38
CA ALA A 229 14.53 -8.69 -18.67
C ALA A 229 13.28 -9.10 -19.48
N ALA A 230 12.58 -8.13 -20.09
CA ALA A 230 11.41 -8.38 -20.95
C ALA A 230 11.75 -9.20 -22.21
N LYS A 231 12.87 -8.92 -22.89
CA LYS A 231 13.35 -9.70 -24.05
C LYS A 231 13.58 -11.16 -23.68
N LYS A 232 14.03 -11.42 -22.45
CA LYS A 232 14.26 -12.77 -21.90
C LYS A 232 13.02 -13.37 -21.23
N GLY A 233 11.88 -12.66 -21.21
CA GLY A 233 10.64 -13.08 -20.56
C GLY A 233 10.73 -13.17 -19.04
N LEU A 234 11.72 -12.52 -18.42
CA LEU A 234 12.02 -12.61 -16.99
C LEU A 234 11.24 -11.55 -16.19
N ASP A 235 9.93 -11.72 -16.12
CA ASP A 235 9.13 -10.99 -15.12
C ASP A 235 9.44 -11.47 -13.69
N VAL A 236 8.90 -10.78 -12.69
CA VAL A 236 9.20 -11.08 -11.29
C VAL A 236 8.76 -12.49 -10.90
N GLN A 237 7.70 -13.02 -11.50
CA GLN A 237 7.23 -14.37 -11.24
C GLN A 237 8.23 -15.39 -11.77
N ARG A 238 8.57 -15.29 -13.06
CA ARG A 238 9.49 -16.21 -13.74
C ARG A 238 10.88 -16.13 -13.15
N ALA A 239 11.42 -14.93 -12.95
CA ALA A 239 12.74 -14.73 -12.36
C ALA A 239 12.82 -15.32 -10.94
N SER A 240 11.78 -15.12 -10.12
CA SER A 240 11.72 -15.68 -8.76
C SER A 240 11.60 -17.20 -8.77
N HIS A 241 10.74 -17.77 -9.63
CA HIS A 241 10.61 -19.22 -9.73
C HIS A 241 11.93 -19.87 -10.19
N LEU A 242 12.56 -19.33 -11.24
CA LEU A 242 13.85 -19.83 -11.75
C LEU A 242 14.94 -19.78 -10.67
N GLN A 243 15.16 -18.64 -10.02
CA GLN A 243 16.23 -18.50 -9.03
C GLN A 243 15.96 -19.33 -7.76
N CYS A 244 14.78 -19.14 -7.16
CA CYS A 244 14.49 -19.69 -5.83
C CYS A 244 14.29 -21.20 -5.88
N LEU A 245 13.48 -21.70 -6.83
CA LEU A 245 13.16 -23.13 -6.88
C LEU A 245 14.36 -23.95 -7.31
N ASN A 246 15.17 -23.50 -8.28
CA ASN A 246 16.39 -24.22 -8.65
C ASN A 246 17.37 -24.31 -7.48
N CYS A 247 17.57 -23.22 -6.72
CA CYS A 247 18.40 -23.26 -5.52
C CYS A 247 17.85 -24.25 -4.47
N HIS A 248 16.54 -24.23 -4.23
CA HIS A 248 15.91 -25.14 -3.27
C HIS A 248 16.00 -26.60 -3.71
N LEU A 249 15.75 -26.91 -4.98
CA LEU A 249 15.83 -28.27 -5.55
C LEU A 249 17.26 -28.81 -5.54
N LYS A 250 18.26 -27.98 -5.91
CA LYS A 250 19.68 -28.35 -5.81
C LYS A 250 20.05 -28.69 -4.38
N TYR A 251 19.67 -27.84 -3.43
CA TYR A 251 20.00 -28.06 -2.03
C TYR A 251 19.23 -29.25 -1.43
N GLU A 252 17.99 -29.50 -1.84
CA GLU A 252 17.22 -30.68 -1.45
C GLU A 252 17.95 -31.96 -1.89
N LYS A 253 18.40 -32.02 -3.15
CA LYS A 253 19.15 -33.14 -3.70
C LYS A 253 20.50 -33.35 -2.99
N GLU A 254 21.23 -32.28 -2.70
CA GLU A 254 22.47 -32.35 -1.91
C GLU A 254 22.22 -32.92 -0.50
N LEU A 255 21.15 -32.47 0.16
CA LEU A 255 20.78 -32.97 1.48
C LEU A 255 20.34 -34.42 1.47
N GLU A 256 19.63 -34.88 0.43
CA GLU A 256 19.28 -36.29 0.25
C GLU A 256 20.52 -37.20 0.10
N GLN A 257 21.61 -36.67 -0.46
CA GLN A 257 22.87 -37.38 -0.65
C GLN A 257 23.82 -37.28 0.55
N LYS A 258 23.59 -36.33 1.47
CA LYS A 258 24.46 -36.06 2.62
C LYS A 258 24.36 -37.16 3.68
N LYS A 259 25.46 -37.89 3.90
CA LYS A 259 25.60 -38.84 5.02
C LYS A 259 25.58 -38.08 6.36
N GLY A 260 24.80 -38.57 7.32
CA GLY A 260 24.69 -37.94 8.65
C GLY A 260 23.83 -36.67 8.66
N ARG A 261 22.95 -36.48 7.67
CA ARG A 261 21.96 -35.39 7.64
C ARG A 261 21.21 -35.31 8.97
N LYS A 262 21.23 -34.13 9.58
CA LYS A 262 20.41 -33.82 10.76
C LYS A 262 18.96 -33.60 10.34
N LYS A 263 18.01 -33.99 11.20
CA LYS A 263 16.56 -33.91 10.90
C LYS A 263 16.08 -32.47 10.68
N GLU A 264 16.79 -31.51 11.27
CA GLU A 264 16.55 -30.07 11.19
C GLU A 264 17.09 -29.45 9.90
N GLU A 265 18.03 -30.11 9.21
CA GLU A 265 18.55 -29.65 7.91
C GLU A 265 17.53 -29.91 6.81
N LYS A 266 16.93 -28.82 6.31
CA LYS A 266 15.94 -28.83 5.24
C LYS A 266 16.27 -27.75 4.22
N ALA A 267 16.04 -28.08 2.95
CA ALA A 267 16.04 -27.09 1.90
C ALA A 267 14.82 -26.16 2.03
N GLY A 268 14.86 -25.04 1.32
CA GLY A 268 13.69 -24.17 1.21
C GLY A 268 12.52 -24.87 0.52
N PRO A 269 11.30 -24.33 0.66
CA PRO A 269 10.09 -24.94 0.10
C PRO A 269 10.10 -24.95 -1.44
N THR A 270 9.61 -26.04 -2.01
CA THR A 270 9.41 -26.22 -3.47
C THR A 270 7.93 -26.32 -3.86
N GLU A 271 7.03 -26.34 -2.87
CA GLU A 271 5.58 -26.43 -3.05
C GLU A 271 4.93 -25.05 -3.04
N CYS A 272 3.96 -24.83 -3.94
CA CYS A 272 3.28 -23.54 -4.12
C CYS A 272 2.71 -23.02 -2.79
N ALA A 273 1.95 -23.86 -2.08
CA ALA A 273 1.27 -23.49 -0.83
C ALA A 273 2.22 -23.14 0.33
N LYS A 274 3.48 -23.63 0.29
CA LYS A 274 4.50 -23.35 1.32
C LYS A 274 5.21 -22.03 1.08
N CYS A 275 5.27 -21.56 -0.17
CA CYS A 275 5.77 -20.24 -0.53
C CYS A 275 4.65 -19.18 -0.47
N HIS A 276 3.53 -19.46 -1.12
CA HIS A 276 2.37 -18.57 -1.27
C HIS A 276 1.37 -18.73 -0.11
N THR A 277 1.86 -18.54 1.11
CA THR A 277 1.09 -18.85 2.33
C THR A 277 -0.05 -17.87 2.63
N GLY A 278 0.05 -16.64 2.11
CA GLY A 278 -0.82 -15.52 2.48
C GLY A 278 -0.67 -15.06 3.94
N LYS A 279 0.37 -15.55 4.64
CA LYS A 279 0.69 -15.16 6.01
C LYS A 279 1.90 -14.23 5.97
N TYR A 280 1.71 -13.01 6.46
CA TYR A 280 2.73 -11.97 6.42
C TYR A 280 3.06 -11.49 7.82
N LYS A 281 4.34 -11.23 8.08
CA LYS A 281 4.76 -10.66 9.36
C LYS A 281 4.32 -9.21 9.48
N THR A 282 3.97 -8.81 10.70
CA THR A 282 3.71 -7.42 11.08
C THR A 282 5.02 -6.68 11.32
N ILE A 283 4.99 -5.35 11.30
CA ILE A 283 6.17 -4.51 11.60
C ILE A 283 6.70 -4.81 13.03
N ALA A 284 5.80 -5.02 13.99
CA ALA A 284 6.17 -5.36 15.37
C ALA A 284 6.95 -6.68 15.47
N GLU A 285 6.54 -7.71 14.71
CA GLU A 285 7.26 -8.99 14.65
C GLU A 285 8.65 -8.85 14.00
N LEU A 286 8.84 -7.84 13.15
CA LEU A 286 10.09 -7.58 12.44
C LEU A 286 11.03 -6.63 13.20
N GLU A 287 10.63 -6.04 14.33
CA GLU A 287 11.38 -4.97 15.02
C GLU A 287 12.78 -5.42 15.46
N LYS A 288 12.91 -6.68 15.89
CA LYS A 288 14.17 -7.27 16.41
C LYS A 288 15.00 -7.98 15.34
N ILE A 289 14.49 -8.06 14.12
CA ILE A 289 15.17 -8.76 13.03
C ILE A 289 16.28 -7.85 12.45
N PRO A 290 17.50 -8.35 12.29
CA PRO A 290 18.58 -7.61 11.65
C PRO A 290 18.16 -7.06 10.29
N ARG A 291 18.59 -5.84 9.98
CA ARG A 291 18.35 -5.22 8.68
C ARG A 291 19.55 -5.48 7.77
N PRO A 292 19.34 -5.70 6.46
CA PRO A 292 20.45 -5.85 5.52
C PRO A 292 21.36 -4.63 5.58
N ASP A 293 22.65 -4.84 5.80
CA ASP A 293 23.65 -3.77 5.77
C ASP A 293 24.23 -3.65 4.35
N ARG A 294 24.00 -2.50 3.73
CA ARG A 294 24.50 -2.09 2.42
C ARG A 294 25.28 -0.76 2.54
N GLY A 295 25.79 -0.44 3.73
CA GLY A 295 26.46 0.82 4.01
C GLY A 295 25.49 2.02 4.08
N GLN A 296 24.20 1.78 4.31
CA GLN A 296 23.23 2.85 4.53
C GLN A 296 23.60 3.64 5.79
N LYS A 297 23.46 4.97 5.74
CA LYS A 297 23.73 5.84 6.89
C LYS A 297 22.58 5.74 7.88
N GLU A 298 22.86 5.67 9.17
CA GLU A 298 21.81 5.66 10.20
C GLU A 298 21.03 6.98 10.26
N ILE A 299 21.73 8.12 10.06
CA ILE A 299 21.15 9.46 10.05
C ILE A 299 21.70 10.22 8.82
N PRO A 300 21.17 9.98 7.60
CA PRO A 300 21.53 10.80 6.44
C PRO A 300 21.04 12.24 6.62
N PHE A 301 21.85 13.19 6.13
CA PHE A 301 21.46 14.58 6.01
C PHE A 301 20.99 14.84 4.58
N ILE A 302 19.68 15.00 4.42
CA ILE A 302 19.03 15.32 3.15
C ILE A 302 19.23 16.81 2.91
N ASN A 303 20.16 17.13 2.00
CA ASN A 303 20.41 18.48 1.53
C ASN A 303 20.18 18.54 0.03
N ILE A 304 19.36 19.50 -0.40
CA ILE A 304 19.07 19.75 -1.80
C ILE A 304 19.72 21.08 -2.17
N GLU A 305 20.61 21.04 -3.15
CA GLU A 305 21.27 22.23 -3.68
C GLU A 305 20.21 23.20 -4.24
N ASP A 306 20.43 24.50 -4.06
CA ASP A 306 19.52 25.59 -4.46
C ASP A 306 18.10 25.57 -3.84
N ALA A 307 17.85 24.69 -2.88
CA ALA A 307 16.57 24.67 -2.17
C ALA A 307 16.44 25.86 -1.21
N LYS A 308 15.23 26.43 -1.12
CA LYS A 308 14.91 27.51 -0.18
C LYS A 308 14.81 27.05 1.28
N MET A 309 14.51 25.77 1.48
CA MET A 309 14.36 25.17 2.80
C MET A 309 15.69 24.64 3.30
N LYS A 310 15.91 24.70 4.62
CA LYS A 310 17.12 24.12 5.24
C LYS A 310 17.13 22.59 5.08
N GLY A 311 18.32 22.01 5.11
CA GLY A 311 18.48 20.54 5.07
C GLY A 311 17.83 19.82 6.26
N VAL A 312 17.58 18.52 6.08
CA VAL A 312 16.82 17.67 6.99
C VAL A 312 17.69 16.50 7.46
N ALA A 313 17.88 16.34 8.77
CA ALA A 313 18.40 15.09 9.34
C ALA A 313 17.27 14.06 9.38
N PHE A 314 17.50 12.87 8.79
CA PHE A 314 16.49 11.81 8.70
C PHE A 314 16.93 10.59 9.50
N ASP A 315 16.09 10.08 10.42
CA ASP A 315 16.39 8.89 11.21
C ASP A 315 16.15 7.60 10.39
N HIS A 316 17.07 7.29 9.47
CA HIS A 316 16.94 6.14 8.59
C HIS A 316 16.87 4.83 9.38
N LYS A 317 17.69 4.68 10.43
CA LYS A 317 17.70 3.48 11.29
C LYS A 317 16.36 3.20 11.95
N PHE A 318 15.66 4.23 12.43
CA PHE A 318 14.31 4.05 12.97
C PHE A 318 13.29 3.68 11.88
N HIS A 319 13.39 4.31 10.71
CA HIS A 319 12.47 4.04 9.60
C HIS A 319 12.66 2.63 9.03
N GLU A 320 13.88 2.11 8.95
CA GLU A 320 14.14 0.72 8.58
C GLU A 320 13.40 -0.28 9.49
N LYS A 321 13.26 0.04 10.78
CA LYS A 321 12.51 -0.79 11.74
C LYS A 321 10.99 -0.64 11.60
N SER A 322 10.55 0.45 10.98
CA SER A 322 9.14 0.78 10.81
C SER A 322 8.54 0.30 9.49
N HIS A 323 9.34 -0.36 8.65
CA HIS A 323 8.93 -0.96 7.38
C HIS A 323 9.29 -2.45 7.32
N LYS A 324 8.63 -3.18 6.41
CA LYS A 324 8.87 -4.61 6.17
C LYS A 324 9.98 -4.87 5.14
N THR A 325 10.19 -3.92 4.25
CA THR A 325 11.18 -3.95 3.16
C THR A 325 11.65 -2.52 2.85
N CYS A 326 12.82 -2.39 2.21
CA CYS A 326 13.33 -1.10 1.74
C CYS A 326 12.40 -0.45 0.68
N ARG A 327 11.66 -1.27 -0.08
CA ARG A 327 10.65 -0.85 -1.06
C ARG A 327 9.50 -0.03 -0.46
N GLY A 328 9.39 0.00 0.86
CA GLY A 328 8.50 0.90 1.60
C GLY A 328 8.67 2.36 1.20
N CYS A 329 9.90 2.81 0.95
CA CYS A 329 10.23 4.16 0.51
C CYS A 329 10.95 4.16 -0.85
N HIS A 330 11.98 3.32 -0.99
CA HIS A 330 12.76 3.15 -2.21
C HIS A 330 11.94 2.38 -3.26
N HIS A 331 11.05 3.05 -3.97
CA HIS A 331 10.05 2.35 -4.79
C HIS A 331 10.56 1.93 -6.18
N GLU A 332 11.68 2.50 -6.66
CA GLU A 332 12.31 2.13 -7.94
C GLU A 332 13.74 1.61 -7.81
N THR A 333 14.53 2.17 -6.90
CA THR A 333 15.94 1.80 -6.64
C THR A 333 16.29 2.15 -5.20
N LEU A 334 17.38 1.60 -4.67
CA LEU A 334 17.93 2.02 -3.36
C LEU A 334 18.71 3.34 -3.39
N ASN A 335 18.75 4.05 -4.51
CA ASN A 335 19.45 5.33 -4.62
C ASN A 335 18.71 6.47 -3.90
N ALA A 336 19.41 7.59 -3.74
CA ALA A 336 18.83 8.79 -3.14
C ALA A 336 17.67 9.34 -3.98
N CYS A 337 16.64 9.88 -3.32
CA CYS A 337 15.45 10.41 -4.00
C CYS A 337 15.80 11.47 -5.06
N ARG A 338 16.82 12.29 -4.78
CA ARG A 338 17.26 13.41 -5.63
C ARG A 338 17.80 12.98 -7.00
N GLU A 339 18.20 11.73 -7.16
CA GLU A 339 18.68 11.20 -8.45
C GLU A 339 17.57 11.25 -9.51
N CYS A 340 16.31 11.06 -9.09
CA CYS A 340 15.15 11.16 -9.97
C CYS A 340 14.30 12.40 -9.68
N HIS A 341 14.19 12.81 -8.41
CA HIS A 341 13.35 13.91 -7.98
C HIS A 341 14.20 15.17 -7.78
N THR A 342 14.35 15.98 -8.83
CA THR A 342 15.05 17.28 -8.75
C THR A 342 14.11 18.39 -8.26
N LEU A 343 14.61 19.61 -8.08
CA LEU A 343 13.77 20.77 -7.70
C LEU A 343 12.63 21.04 -8.70
N THR A 344 12.87 20.83 -9.99
CA THR A 344 11.88 21.01 -11.05
C THR A 344 11.21 19.70 -11.48
N GLY A 345 11.67 18.57 -10.94
CA GLY A 345 11.38 17.24 -11.47
C GLY A 345 12.27 16.90 -12.67
N SER A 346 12.43 15.60 -12.91
CA SER A 346 13.15 15.06 -14.06
C SER A 346 12.29 14.04 -14.79
N PHE A 347 12.68 13.66 -16.00
CA PHE A 347 12.00 12.61 -16.74
C PHE A 347 12.06 11.25 -16.01
N ASP A 348 13.20 10.89 -15.39
CA ASP A 348 13.33 9.66 -14.59
C ASP A 348 12.36 9.64 -13.39
N GLY A 349 12.14 10.80 -12.76
CA GLY A 349 11.17 10.99 -11.67
C GLY A 349 9.73 11.22 -12.14
N LYS A 350 9.41 11.00 -13.41
CA LYS A 350 8.10 11.31 -14.02
C LYS A 350 7.63 12.75 -13.75
N TRP A 351 8.57 13.68 -13.72
CA TRP A 351 8.38 15.09 -13.40
C TRP A 351 7.83 15.38 -12.00
N VAL A 352 7.85 14.40 -11.10
CA VAL A 352 7.60 14.62 -9.68
C VAL A 352 8.83 15.30 -9.09
N ASN A 353 8.69 16.55 -8.67
CA ASN A 353 9.75 17.29 -8.00
C ASN A 353 10.01 16.78 -6.58
N ILE A 354 11.16 17.16 -6.01
CA ILE A 354 11.60 16.73 -4.68
C ILE A 354 10.65 17.16 -3.56
N ALA A 355 9.98 18.31 -3.71
CA ALA A 355 9.03 18.78 -2.71
C ALA A 355 7.83 17.84 -2.64
N ASN A 356 7.23 17.47 -3.77
CA ASN A 356 6.13 16.51 -3.82
C ASN A 356 6.58 15.09 -3.42
N ALA A 357 7.79 14.66 -3.82
CA ALA A 357 8.34 13.37 -3.41
C ALA A 357 8.38 13.19 -1.87
N TYR A 358 8.64 14.27 -1.12
CA TYR A 358 8.64 14.25 0.34
C TYR A 358 7.33 14.69 1.00
N HIS A 359 6.49 15.49 0.35
CA HIS A 359 5.35 16.14 1.01
C HIS A 359 3.98 15.82 0.41
N ASP A 360 3.87 14.99 -0.63
CA ASP A 360 2.57 14.58 -1.15
C ASP A 360 1.79 13.78 -0.10
N VAL A 361 0.73 14.38 0.43
CA VAL A 361 -0.08 13.84 1.53
C VAL A 361 -0.86 12.58 1.15
N LEU A 362 -0.97 12.28 -0.15
CA LEU A 362 -1.66 11.10 -0.68
C LEU A 362 -0.70 9.95 -1.00
N SER A 363 0.62 10.21 -1.02
CA SER A 363 1.63 9.22 -1.33
C SER A 363 2.19 8.56 -0.07
N GLU A 364 2.05 7.24 0.05
CA GLU A 364 2.66 6.48 1.16
C GLU A 364 4.20 6.49 1.12
N LYS A 365 4.79 6.93 0.01
CA LYS A 365 6.25 7.04 -0.17
C LYS A 365 6.81 8.37 0.31
N SER A 366 5.95 9.35 0.55
CA SER A 366 6.35 10.66 1.04
C SER A 366 6.38 10.70 2.57
N CYS A 367 7.15 11.61 3.15
CA CYS A 367 7.17 11.83 4.60
C CYS A 367 5.78 12.23 5.10
N ALA A 368 5.16 13.22 4.45
CA ALA A 368 3.86 13.74 4.88
C ALA A 368 2.72 12.73 4.72
N GLY A 369 2.70 11.98 3.61
CA GLY A 369 1.66 11.00 3.31
C GLY A 369 1.74 9.76 4.20
N CYS A 370 2.95 9.19 4.38
CA CYS A 370 3.13 8.08 5.33
C CYS A 370 2.75 8.50 6.76
N HIS A 371 3.17 9.69 7.20
CA HIS A 371 2.76 10.22 8.51
C HIS A 371 1.25 10.47 8.58
N SER A 372 0.59 10.85 7.48
CA SER A 372 -0.88 10.98 7.41
C SER A 372 -1.58 9.65 7.71
N ILE A 373 -1.09 8.55 7.13
CA ILE A 373 -1.61 7.19 7.39
C ILE A 373 -1.39 6.79 8.85
N LYS A 374 -0.25 7.16 9.46
CA LYS A 374 -0.04 6.92 10.90
C LYS A 374 -1.03 7.73 11.74
N LYS A 375 -1.31 8.97 11.38
CA LYS A 375 -2.27 9.83 12.07
C LYS A 375 -3.73 9.37 11.93
N SER A 376 -4.06 8.55 10.91
CA SER A 376 -5.39 7.97 10.76
C SER A 376 -5.63 6.72 11.61
N GLN A 377 -4.63 6.23 12.33
CA GLN A 377 -4.78 5.11 13.26
C GLN A 377 -5.62 5.53 14.49
N ARG A 378 -6.33 4.58 15.11
CA ARG A 378 -7.30 4.83 16.19
C ARG A 378 -6.80 5.75 17.30
N ASP A 379 -5.55 5.62 17.70
CA ASP A 379 -4.99 6.37 18.83
C ASP A 379 -4.71 7.84 18.49
N CYS A 380 -4.70 8.19 17.21
CA CYS A 380 -4.37 9.53 16.68
C CYS A 380 -5.57 10.19 15.95
N SER A 381 -6.44 9.37 15.35
CA SER A 381 -7.53 9.80 14.47
C SER A 381 -8.61 10.60 15.20
N GLY A 382 -8.73 10.46 16.52
CA GLY A 382 -9.67 11.23 17.34
C GLY A 382 -9.51 12.75 17.20
N CYS A 383 -8.27 13.23 16.99
CA CYS A 383 -7.98 14.62 16.67
C CYS A 383 -7.75 14.80 15.17
N HIS A 384 -6.87 13.97 14.58
CA HIS A 384 -6.39 14.20 13.22
C HIS A 384 -7.44 14.00 12.11
N ALA A 385 -8.57 13.33 12.37
CA ALA A 385 -9.66 13.24 11.41
C ALA A 385 -10.45 14.56 11.25
N PHE A 386 -10.40 15.44 12.26
CA PHE A 386 -11.11 16.72 12.27
C PHE A 386 -10.21 17.90 11.90
N LEU A 387 -8.91 17.70 11.93
CA LEU A 387 -7.94 18.72 11.56
C LEU A 387 -7.76 18.76 10.03
N PRO A 388 -7.68 19.96 9.42
CA PRO A 388 -7.29 20.09 8.03
C PRO A 388 -5.96 19.37 7.77
N ILE A 389 -5.91 18.52 6.74
CA ILE A 389 -4.63 17.96 6.27
C ILE A 389 -3.75 19.13 5.83
N MET A 390 -2.52 19.15 6.36
CA MET A 390 -1.48 20.11 5.98
C MET A 390 -0.91 19.69 4.62
N ASP A 391 -1.25 20.45 3.60
CA ASP A 391 -0.72 20.31 2.25
C ASP A 391 -0.01 21.62 1.88
N ILE A 392 1.24 21.47 1.44
CA ILE A 392 2.13 22.57 1.07
C ILE A 392 1.58 23.44 -0.07
N GLN A 393 0.65 22.91 -0.89
CA GLN A 393 0.07 23.63 -2.02
C GLN A 393 -1.17 24.44 -1.63
N THR A 394 -2.00 23.91 -0.73
CA THR A 394 -3.35 24.46 -0.49
C THR A 394 -3.51 25.18 0.84
N LYS A 395 -2.56 25.05 1.79
CA LYS A 395 -2.70 25.64 3.14
C LYS A 395 -1.34 26.10 3.65
N GLY A 396 -1.14 27.42 3.63
CA GLY A 396 0.05 28.11 4.12
C GLY A 396 0.56 27.50 5.42
N PRO A 397 1.60 26.65 5.38
CA PRO A 397 2.00 25.87 6.53
C PRO A 397 2.53 26.81 7.61
N MET A 398 2.20 26.50 8.87
CA MET A 398 2.82 27.19 10.01
C MET A 398 4.33 26.96 9.93
N LYS A 399 5.10 28.04 9.92
CA LYS A 399 6.57 28.01 9.78
C LYS A 399 7.21 27.08 10.81
N GLU A 400 6.63 27.06 12.00
CA GLU A 400 7.02 26.22 13.13
C GLU A 400 6.95 24.72 12.80
N THR A 401 5.99 24.30 11.96
CA THR A 401 5.86 22.88 11.57
C THR A 401 6.93 22.50 10.55
N CYS A 402 7.26 23.40 9.62
CA CYS A 402 8.34 23.18 8.65
C CYS A 402 9.70 23.02 9.37
N ASP A 403 9.94 23.85 10.40
CA ASP A 403 11.19 23.88 11.15
C ASP A 403 11.45 22.61 11.99
N ILE A 404 10.45 21.73 12.18
CA ILE A 404 10.61 20.42 12.86
C ILE A 404 11.50 19.48 12.03
N CYS A 405 11.37 19.52 10.70
CA CYS A 405 12.21 18.74 9.78
C CYS A 405 13.35 19.60 9.22
N HIS A 406 13.05 20.82 8.77
CA HIS A 406 13.99 21.72 8.12
C HIS A 406 14.84 22.51 9.13
N THR A 407 15.62 21.79 9.94
CA THR A 407 16.45 22.39 10.99
C THR A 407 17.76 22.99 10.46
N GLY A 408 18.26 22.45 9.35
CA GLY A 408 19.61 22.71 8.83
C GLY A 408 20.74 22.05 9.64
N LYS A 409 20.40 21.25 10.66
CA LYS A 409 21.36 20.53 11.50
C LYS A 409 21.45 19.07 11.07
N ARG A 410 22.63 18.47 11.23
CA ARG A 410 22.87 17.04 10.93
C ARG A 410 22.37 16.10 12.03
N GLU A 411 22.04 16.64 13.19
CA GLU A 411 21.50 15.92 14.33
C GLU A 411 19.97 16.01 14.34
N LEU A 412 19.32 14.95 14.81
CA LEU A 412 17.88 14.92 15.02
C LEU A 412 17.51 15.82 16.20
N LEU A 413 16.34 16.46 16.13
CA LEU A 413 15.79 17.11 17.31
C LEU A 413 15.42 16.04 18.36
N PRO A 414 15.66 16.30 19.66
CA PRO A 414 15.17 15.40 20.69
C PRO A 414 13.64 15.45 20.71
N GLY A 415 12.99 14.29 20.89
CA GLY A 415 11.55 14.24 21.11
C GLY A 415 11.15 15.04 22.36
N ALA A 416 10.02 15.74 22.28
CA ALA A 416 9.45 16.45 23.41
C ALA A 416 8.48 15.53 24.16
N LYS A 417 8.65 15.44 25.49
CA LYS A 417 7.66 14.78 26.34
C LYS A 417 6.74 15.84 26.91
N LEU A 418 5.46 15.73 26.56
CA LEU A 418 4.43 16.63 27.06
C LEU A 418 4.04 16.21 28.47
N SER A 419 3.62 17.17 29.29
CA SER A 419 3.14 16.94 30.64
C SER A 419 2.00 17.91 30.95
N ILE A 420 1.03 17.44 31.74
CA ILE A 420 -0.01 18.29 32.33
C ILE A 420 0.46 18.95 33.62
N ALA A 421 1.65 18.61 34.12
CA ALA A 421 2.22 19.23 35.32
C ALA A 421 2.46 20.72 35.06
N GLY A 422 1.90 21.58 35.91
CA GLY A 422 2.01 23.03 35.79
C GLY A 422 0.84 23.71 35.07
N LEU A 423 -0.19 22.96 34.64
CA LEU A 423 -1.45 23.56 34.21
C LEU A 423 -2.16 24.23 35.39
N ASP A 424 -2.61 25.46 35.17
CA ASP A 424 -3.46 26.18 36.12
C ASP A 424 -4.86 25.54 36.12
N THR A 425 -5.21 24.86 37.21
CA THR A 425 -6.50 24.16 37.33
C THR A 425 -7.70 25.08 37.53
N GLU A 426 -7.48 26.37 37.80
CA GLU A 426 -8.55 27.38 37.81
C GLU A 426 -8.98 27.73 36.37
N LYS A 427 -8.01 27.80 35.45
CA LYS A 427 -8.23 28.03 34.01
C LYS A 427 -8.62 26.74 33.29
N VAL A 428 -7.79 25.71 33.44
CA VAL A 428 -8.01 24.37 32.87
C VAL A 428 -8.76 23.50 33.87
N LYS A 429 -10.08 23.66 33.87
CA LYS A 429 -10.96 22.96 34.82
C LYS A 429 -10.85 21.44 34.69
N LYS A 430 -10.88 20.74 35.84
CA LYS A 430 -10.94 19.26 35.90
C LYS A 430 -12.17 18.70 35.19
N GLU A 431 -13.32 19.35 35.40
CA GLU A 431 -14.59 19.06 34.76
C GLU A 431 -15.17 20.35 34.18
N VAL A 432 -15.69 20.28 32.95
CA VAL A 432 -16.36 21.40 32.28
C VAL A 432 -17.86 21.06 32.18
N ILE A 433 -18.71 21.98 32.64
CA ILE A 433 -20.17 21.83 32.57
C ILE A 433 -20.69 22.60 31.36
N VAL A 434 -21.23 21.89 30.37
CA VAL A 434 -21.83 22.48 29.17
C VAL A 434 -23.35 22.61 29.38
N LYS A 435 -23.78 23.80 29.81
CA LYS A 435 -25.21 24.12 30.10
C LYS A 435 -25.92 25.00 29.08
N ILE A 436 -25.18 25.62 28.14
CA ILE A 436 -25.75 26.65 27.24
C ILE A 436 -26.81 26.10 26.27
N LEU A 437 -26.83 24.79 26.04
CA LEU A 437 -27.81 24.09 25.19
C LEU A 437 -28.83 23.27 25.98
N GLU A 438 -28.90 23.47 27.30
CA GLU A 438 -29.77 22.70 28.18
C GLU A 438 -31.26 22.88 27.79
N ARG A 439 -31.89 21.78 27.34
CA ARG A 439 -33.31 21.73 26.98
C ARG A 439 -33.95 20.40 27.38
N GLU A 440 -33.79 19.38 26.54
CA GLU A 440 -34.36 18.04 26.73
C GLU A 440 -33.49 17.14 27.63
N TYR A 441 -32.22 17.50 27.76
CA TYR A 441 -31.22 16.80 28.57
C TYR A 441 -30.63 17.74 29.61
N GLU A 442 -30.14 17.18 30.71
CA GLU A 442 -29.34 17.87 31.72
C GLU A 442 -28.01 18.36 31.13
N PRO A 443 -27.33 19.35 31.76
CA PRO A 443 -26.01 19.78 31.33
C PRO A 443 -25.01 18.63 31.26
N SER A 444 -24.20 18.60 30.20
CA SER A 444 -23.14 17.60 30.07
C SER A 444 -21.98 17.90 31.02
N LYS A 445 -21.52 16.88 31.73
CA LYS A 445 -20.34 16.93 32.60
C LYS A 445 -19.16 16.33 31.86
N PHE A 446 -18.29 17.18 31.33
CA PHE A 446 -17.17 16.77 30.49
C PHE A 446 -15.89 16.61 31.34
N PRO A 447 -15.31 15.39 31.44
CA PRO A 447 -14.13 15.13 32.28
C PRO A 447 -12.84 15.60 31.59
N HIS A 448 -12.70 16.93 31.47
CA HIS A 448 -11.70 17.62 30.65
C HIS A 448 -10.26 17.20 30.94
N LEU A 449 -9.78 17.35 32.19
CA LEU A 449 -8.37 17.06 32.51
C LEU A 449 -8.03 15.57 32.35
N LYS A 450 -8.99 14.67 32.60
CA LYS A 450 -8.82 13.22 32.41
C LYS A 450 -8.61 12.87 30.93
N ILE A 451 -9.30 13.57 30.02
CA ILE A 451 -9.15 13.37 28.59
C ILE A 451 -7.80 13.92 28.12
N ILE A 452 -7.40 15.12 28.58
CA ILE A 452 -6.07 15.69 28.27
C ILE A 452 -4.96 14.73 28.70
N ASP A 453 -4.99 14.23 29.94
CA ASP A 453 -3.99 13.29 30.45
C ASP A 453 -3.85 12.04 29.56
N ARG A 454 -4.98 11.46 29.15
CA ARG A 454 -5.00 10.32 28.24
C ARG A 454 -4.37 10.66 26.88
N LEU A 455 -4.71 11.81 26.30
CA LEU A 455 -4.18 12.23 25.00
C LEU A 455 -2.68 12.56 25.06
N VAL A 456 -2.22 13.19 26.14
CA VAL A 456 -0.79 13.44 26.41
C VAL A 456 -0.02 12.13 26.46
N LYS A 457 -0.52 11.14 27.21
CA LYS A 457 0.09 9.82 27.26
C LYS A 457 0.17 9.18 25.88
N THR A 458 -0.93 9.15 25.13
CA THR A 458 -0.97 8.59 23.78
C THR A 458 0.03 9.27 22.84
N SER A 459 0.12 10.60 22.87
CA SER A 459 1.11 11.36 22.09
C SER A 459 2.55 11.02 22.48
N ASN A 460 2.83 10.91 23.77
CA ASN A 460 4.16 10.61 24.30
C ASN A 460 4.61 9.18 24.01
N ASP A 461 3.69 8.21 23.95
CA ASP A 461 3.97 6.81 23.63
C ASP A 461 4.30 6.61 22.14
N SER A 462 3.94 7.58 21.28
CA SER A 462 4.31 7.62 19.87
C SER A 462 5.62 8.40 19.65
N LYS A 463 6.58 7.81 18.93
CA LYS A 463 7.77 8.54 18.47
C LYS A 463 7.40 9.67 17.50
N LEU A 464 6.43 9.45 16.62
CA LEU A 464 5.95 10.49 15.72
C LEU A 464 5.24 11.61 16.49
N GLY A 465 4.38 11.25 17.45
CA GLY A 465 3.69 12.19 18.32
C GLY A 465 4.65 13.04 19.14
N SER A 466 5.58 12.43 19.88
CA SER A 466 6.59 13.14 20.68
C SER A 466 7.59 13.96 19.85
N TYR A 467 7.80 13.63 18.57
CA TYR A 467 8.66 14.44 17.69
C TYR A 467 7.94 15.70 17.19
N PHE A 468 6.68 15.58 16.76
CA PHE A 468 5.92 16.68 16.16
C PHE A 468 5.11 17.52 17.16
N HIS A 469 4.61 16.93 18.25
CA HIS A 469 3.89 17.66 19.30
C HIS A 469 4.88 18.24 20.31
N ARG A 470 5.44 19.40 19.95
CA ARG A 470 6.53 20.06 20.69
C ARG A 470 6.07 20.78 21.95
N ARG A 471 4.80 21.16 22.03
CA ARG A 471 4.20 21.91 23.14
C ARG A 471 2.78 21.40 23.42
N LEU A 472 2.30 21.61 24.65
CA LEU A 472 1.00 21.06 25.08
C LEU A 472 -0.16 21.71 24.32
N GLU A 473 0.00 22.99 23.97
CA GLU A 473 -0.96 23.79 23.20
C GLU A 473 -1.30 23.11 21.87
N THR A 474 -0.36 22.41 21.23
CA THR A 474 -0.61 21.64 20.00
C THR A 474 -1.64 20.52 20.19
N LEU A 475 -1.71 19.91 21.39
CA LEU A 475 -2.77 18.94 21.70
C LEU A 475 -4.09 19.64 22.00
N CYS A 476 -4.06 20.80 22.65
CA CYS A 476 -5.24 21.61 22.92
C CYS A 476 -5.93 22.02 21.60
N ASP A 477 -5.16 22.40 20.57
CA ASP A 477 -5.64 22.77 19.23
C ASP A 477 -6.41 21.64 18.53
N GLY A 478 -6.23 20.39 18.95
CA GLY A 478 -7.00 19.25 18.46
C GLY A 478 -8.51 19.40 18.72
N CYS A 479 -8.88 20.07 19.81
CA CYS A 479 -10.26 20.41 20.13
C CYS A 479 -10.54 21.91 19.95
N HIS A 480 -9.63 22.76 20.42
CA HIS A 480 -9.69 24.21 20.32
C HIS A 480 -9.11 24.71 18.99
N HIS A 481 -9.66 24.20 17.89
CA HIS A 481 -9.11 24.42 16.56
C HIS A 481 -9.43 25.80 15.98
N GLN A 482 -8.61 26.25 15.02
CA GLN A 482 -8.81 27.48 14.24
C GLN A 482 -8.90 28.77 15.08
N SER A 483 -8.51 28.72 16.36
CA SER A 483 -8.18 29.91 17.13
C SER A 483 -6.91 30.55 16.56
N ARG A 484 -6.87 31.88 16.59
CA ARG A 484 -5.61 32.61 16.40
C ARG A 484 -5.02 32.88 17.79
N ALA A 485 -3.70 33.01 17.89
CA ALA A 485 -3.06 33.31 19.16
C ALA A 485 -3.59 34.61 19.79
N GLU A 486 -3.98 35.59 18.95
CA GLU A 486 -4.57 36.86 19.39
C GLU A 486 -6.03 36.73 19.86
N ALA A 487 -6.69 35.60 19.58
CA ALA A 487 -8.04 35.29 20.04
C ALA A 487 -8.04 34.67 21.45
N GLU A 488 -6.88 34.28 21.97
CA GLU A 488 -6.72 33.86 23.37
C GLU A 488 -6.55 35.10 24.24
N VAL A 489 -7.50 35.31 25.15
CA VAL A 489 -7.49 36.48 26.05
C VAL A 489 -6.32 36.40 27.03
N GLU A 490 -5.96 35.17 27.43
CA GLU A 490 -4.80 34.85 28.26
C GLU A 490 -4.27 33.47 27.88
N LYS A 491 -3.02 33.17 28.25
CA LYS A 491 -2.44 31.83 28.09
C LYS A 491 -3.35 30.76 28.71
N ASP A 492 -3.48 29.63 28.01
CA ASP A 492 -4.30 28.46 28.39
C ASP A 492 -5.81 28.77 28.49
N SER A 493 -6.27 29.87 27.90
CA SER A 493 -7.68 30.29 27.88
C SER A 493 -8.22 30.41 26.44
N PRO A 494 -8.41 29.27 25.75
CA PRO A 494 -8.91 29.27 24.38
C PRO A 494 -10.35 29.81 24.31
N PRO A 495 -10.77 30.36 23.15
CA PRO A 495 -12.12 30.87 22.98
C PRO A 495 -13.17 29.75 23.13
N TYR A 496 -14.36 30.11 23.62
CA TYR A 496 -15.48 29.19 23.67
C TYR A 496 -15.96 28.81 22.26
N CYS A 497 -16.44 27.57 22.09
CA CYS A 497 -17.03 27.10 20.83
C CYS A 497 -18.11 28.08 20.32
N ARG A 498 -18.94 28.62 21.22
CA ARG A 498 -20.03 29.56 20.90
C ARG A 498 -19.57 30.89 20.30
N ASN A 499 -18.30 31.26 20.46
CA ASN A 499 -17.76 32.49 19.90
C ASN A 499 -17.69 32.41 18.36
N CYS A 500 -17.66 31.19 17.81
CA CYS A 500 -17.68 30.97 16.36
C CYS A 500 -18.91 30.15 15.92
N HIS A 501 -19.36 29.19 16.72
CA HIS A 501 -20.50 28.32 16.42
C HIS A 501 -21.79 28.87 17.05
N SER A 502 -22.64 29.45 16.20
CA SER A 502 -23.93 30.00 16.61
C SER A 502 -24.90 28.92 17.11
N ILE A 503 -25.74 29.28 18.09
CA ILE A 503 -26.83 28.40 18.57
C ILE A 503 -27.84 28.16 17.44
N THR A 504 -28.14 29.22 16.68
CA THR A 504 -29.01 29.20 15.50
C THR A 504 -28.20 29.06 14.21
N PHE A 505 -28.90 28.93 13.07
CA PHE A 505 -28.24 28.85 11.76
C PHE A 505 -27.56 30.17 11.42
N ASP A 506 -26.27 30.11 11.10
CA ASP A 506 -25.51 31.25 10.61
C ASP A 506 -25.57 31.29 9.08
N THR A 507 -26.32 32.26 8.53
CA THR A 507 -26.50 32.43 7.09
C THR A 507 -25.25 32.95 6.38
N GLN A 508 -24.35 33.61 7.11
CA GLN A 508 -23.09 34.15 6.59
C GLN A 508 -22.01 33.07 6.53
N ASN A 509 -22.02 32.11 7.46
CA ASN A 509 -21.07 31.01 7.52
C ASN A 509 -21.75 29.64 7.37
N ARG A 510 -22.36 29.38 6.21
CA ARG A 510 -23.19 28.18 5.97
C ARG A 510 -22.47 26.84 6.16
N ASN A 511 -21.14 26.83 6.00
CA ASN A 511 -20.31 25.64 6.18
C ASN A 511 -19.91 25.39 7.65
N ARG A 512 -20.23 26.33 8.55
CA ARG A 512 -19.93 26.18 9.97
C ARG A 512 -21.12 25.51 10.68
N PRO A 513 -20.92 24.38 11.38
CA PRO A 513 -22.01 23.72 12.08
C PRO A 513 -22.54 24.60 13.23
N LYS A 514 -23.84 24.48 13.53
CA LYS A 514 -24.43 25.08 14.74
C LYS A 514 -23.80 24.49 15.99
N LEU A 515 -23.90 25.17 17.13
CA LEU A 515 -23.23 24.79 18.38
C LEU A 515 -23.52 23.35 18.82
N VAL A 516 -24.77 22.89 18.73
CA VAL A 516 -25.13 21.50 19.08
C VAL A 516 -24.47 20.48 18.15
N ALA A 517 -24.43 20.77 16.85
CA ALA A 517 -23.77 19.92 15.86
C ALA A 517 -22.25 19.94 16.04
N ALA A 518 -21.66 21.09 16.37
CA ALA A 518 -20.24 21.20 16.66
C ALA A 518 -19.84 20.28 17.84
N TYR A 519 -20.59 20.32 18.94
CA TYR A 519 -20.36 19.41 20.07
C TYR A 519 -20.54 17.94 19.67
N HIS A 520 -21.65 17.58 19.01
CA HIS A 520 -21.89 16.18 18.65
C HIS A 520 -20.86 15.64 17.65
N ILE A 521 -20.51 16.41 16.62
CA ILE A 521 -19.50 16.01 15.62
C ILE A 521 -18.14 15.81 16.31
N GLN A 522 -17.71 16.74 17.16
CA GLN A 522 -16.41 16.64 17.82
C GLN A 522 -16.37 15.51 18.87
N CYS A 523 -17.35 15.43 19.77
CA CYS A 523 -17.37 14.44 20.85
C CYS A 523 -17.60 13.02 20.30
N LEU A 524 -18.69 12.81 19.57
CA LEU A 524 -19.03 11.47 19.05
C LEU A 524 -18.04 11.06 17.97
N GLY A 525 -17.62 12.00 17.12
CA GLY A 525 -16.65 11.74 16.08
C GLY A 525 -15.30 11.27 16.63
N CYS A 526 -14.77 11.94 17.66
CA CYS A 526 -13.57 11.47 18.36
C CYS A 526 -13.76 10.04 18.91
N HIS A 527 -14.87 9.77 19.60
CA HIS A 527 -15.14 8.43 20.13
C HIS A 527 -15.29 7.37 19.04
N VAL A 528 -15.86 7.71 17.87
CA VAL A 528 -15.99 6.82 16.72
C VAL A 528 -14.62 6.52 16.12
N HIS A 529 -13.83 7.56 15.81
CA HIS A 529 -12.50 7.42 15.20
C HIS A 529 -11.49 6.71 16.12
N MET A 530 -11.59 6.91 17.43
CA MET A 530 -10.78 6.23 18.43
C MET A 530 -11.31 4.85 18.83
N GLU A 531 -12.40 4.38 18.22
CA GLU A 531 -12.98 3.06 18.48
C GLU A 531 -13.38 2.85 19.96
N LEU A 532 -13.77 3.91 20.67
CA LEU A 532 -14.17 3.82 22.09
C LEU A 532 -15.54 3.17 22.27
N GLU A 533 -15.65 2.23 23.20
CA GLU A 533 -16.91 1.52 23.50
C GLU A 533 -17.96 2.38 24.24
N LYS A 534 -17.51 3.42 24.97
CA LYS A 534 -18.36 4.31 25.78
C LYS A 534 -18.41 5.72 25.20
N GLY A 535 -19.46 6.46 25.56
CA GLY A 535 -19.69 7.84 25.14
C GLY A 535 -20.29 7.96 23.73
N ARG A 536 -20.99 6.93 23.26
CA ARG A 536 -21.65 6.90 21.95
C ARG A 536 -23.18 6.92 22.05
N LYS A 537 -23.73 6.81 23.25
CA LYS A 537 -25.18 6.88 23.51
C LYS A 537 -25.54 8.21 24.16
N CYS A 538 -26.76 8.70 23.93
CA CYS A 538 -27.23 10.01 24.41
C CYS A 538 -27.00 10.21 25.92
N GLU A 539 -27.40 9.23 26.72
CA GLU A 539 -27.40 9.33 28.18
C GLU A 539 -26.01 9.14 28.83
N GLU A 540 -24.99 8.76 28.04
CA GLU A 540 -23.62 8.62 28.53
C GLU A 540 -22.92 9.99 28.66
N CYS A 541 -23.40 11.01 27.96
CA CYS A 541 -22.84 12.37 28.01
C CYS A 541 -23.75 13.35 28.76
N HIS A 542 -25.07 13.17 28.67
CA HIS A 542 -26.06 14.04 29.30
C HIS A 542 -27.35 13.26 29.59
N LYS A 543 -27.83 13.31 30.85
CA LYS A 543 -29.02 12.54 31.26
C LYS A 543 -30.30 13.16 30.70
N LYS A 544 -31.27 12.33 30.35
CA LYS A 544 -32.58 12.80 29.91
C LYS A 544 -33.31 13.47 31.08
N LYS A 545 -33.93 14.64 30.85
CA LYS A 545 -34.77 15.26 31.88
C LYS A 545 -36.07 14.48 32.07
N ALA A 546 -36.49 14.36 33.32
CA ALA A 546 -37.71 13.62 33.69
C ALA A 546 -39.02 14.32 33.25
N VAL A 547 -38.98 15.58 32.81
CA VAL A 547 -40.19 16.36 32.48
C VAL A 547 -40.04 17.03 31.12
N TRP A 548 -40.90 16.64 30.17
CA TRP A 548 -41.15 17.41 28.95
C TRP A 548 -41.95 18.65 29.39
N GLN A 549 -41.29 19.80 29.61
CA GLN A 549 -42.04 21.05 29.65
C GLN A 549 -42.59 21.27 28.23
N ALA A 550 -43.86 20.92 28.04
CA ALA A 550 -44.62 21.28 26.85
C ALA A 550 -44.62 22.81 26.74
N TYR A 551 -43.75 23.37 25.92
CA TYR A 551 -43.90 24.75 25.49
C TYR A 551 -45.07 24.79 24.51
N PRO A 552 -46.08 25.66 24.72
CA PRO A 552 -47.20 25.76 23.79
C PRO A 552 -46.69 26.27 22.44
N LEU A 553 -46.99 25.52 21.39
CA LEU A 553 -46.84 25.94 20.01
C LEU A 553 -47.92 26.98 19.67
N GLU A 554 -47.79 28.20 20.18
CA GLU A 554 -48.54 29.33 19.62
C GLU A 554 -47.61 30.53 19.40
N PRO A 555 -47.54 31.07 18.16
CA PRO A 555 -46.89 32.34 17.93
C PRO A 555 -47.76 33.44 18.56
N LYS A 556 -47.24 34.13 19.59
CA LYS A 556 -47.81 35.42 20.01
C LYS A 556 -47.79 36.35 18.80
N ARG A 557 -48.97 36.56 18.19
CA ARG A 557 -49.20 37.68 17.28
C ARG A 557 -48.91 38.96 18.07
N PHE A 558 -47.83 39.64 17.72
CA PHE A 558 -47.66 41.05 18.08
C PHE A 558 -48.76 41.84 17.38
N SER A 559 -49.76 42.27 18.15
CA SER A 559 -50.70 43.31 17.75
C SER A 559 -49.96 44.64 17.80
N LEU A 560 -49.72 45.24 16.64
CA LEU A 560 -49.34 46.64 16.51
C LEU A 560 -50.44 47.54 17.08
N ARG A 561 -50.14 48.24 18.17
CA ARG A 561 -50.63 49.58 18.48
C ARG A 561 -49.52 50.36 19.16
#